data_AF-K0ZRB8-F1
#
_entry.id   AF-K0ZRB8-F1
#
_cell.length_a   1.000
_cell.length_b   1.000
_cell.length_c   1.000
_cell.angle_alpha   90.00
_cell.angle_beta   90.00
_cell.angle_gamma   90.00
#
_symmetry.space_group_name_H-M   'P 1'
#
loop_
_entity.id
_entity.type
_entity.pdbx_description
1 polymer ?
#
loop_
_entity_poly.entity_id
_entity_poly.type
_entity_poly.pdbx_seq_one_letter_code
_entity_poly.pdbx_strand_id
1 'polypeptide(L)'
;MEFTDIAMELSKEAWQASFHHPFILQLQEGNLEPSIFRYYLIQDAYYLKSFSEAYHLLADKTSNEEMKRLLKQNAQSLVEGELFIRQQFFKELGISDQEMEQHPIAPTCYHYISHIYRQF
;
A
#
# COMPACT_ATOMS: atom_id res chain seq x y z
N MET A 1 0.76 13.03 -26.07
CA MET A 1 0.12 12.12 -25.12
C MET A 1 1.25 11.44 -24.40
N GLU A 2 1.43 11.80 -23.15
CA GLU A 2 2.50 11.28 -22.30
C GLU A 2 2.22 9.82 -21.93
N PHE A 3 3.23 9.09 -21.49
CA PHE A 3 3.05 7.70 -21.04
C PHE A 3 1.99 7.57 -19.94
N THR A 4 1.92 8.55 -19.03
CA THR A 4 0.92 8.59 -17.95
C THR A 4 -0.50 8.73 -18.48
N ASP A 5 -0.71 9.44 -19.59
CA ASP A 5 -2.03 9.57 -20.22
C ASP A 5 -2.48 8.21 -20.79
N ILE A 6 -1.56 7.48 -21.42
CA ILE A 6 -1.82 6.15 -21.98
C ILE A 6 -2.17 5.16 -20.86
N ALA A 7 -1.35 5.12 -19.80
CA ALA A 7 -1.58 4.25 -18.65
C ALA A 7 -2.92 4.56 -17.96
N MET A 8 -3.29 5.84 -17.85
CA MET A 8 -4.57 6.27 -17.30
C MET A 8 -5.74 5.77 -18.14
N GLU A 9 -5.70 5.97 -19.48
CA GLU A 9 -6.81 5.52 -20.32
C GLU A 9 -6.96 3.99 -20.33
N LEU A 10 -5.85 3.24 -20.32
CA LEU A 10 -5.87 1.78 -20.26
C LEU A 10 -6.40 1.22 -18.93
N SER A 11 -6.19 1.93 -17.82
CA SER A 11 -6.60 1.50 -16.47
C SER A 11 -7.94 2.08 -16.01
N LYS A 12 -8.55 2.94 -16.83
CA LYS A 12 -9.70 3.78 -16.49
C LYS A 12 -10.87 3.03 -15.88
N GLU A 13 -11.25 1.88 -16.44
CA GLU A 13 -12.39 1.11 -15.94
C GLU A 13 -12.14 0.62 -14.51
N ALA A 14 -10.99 -0.01 -14.27
CA ALA A 14 -10.61 -0.49 -12.94
C ALA A 14 -10.42 0.68 -11.94
N TRP A 15 -9.83 1.78 -12.39
CA TRP A 15 -9.66 2.99 -11.60
C TRP A 15 -11.02 3.56 -11.16
N GLN A 16 -11.97 3.72 -12.09
CA GLN A 16 -13.33 4.21 -11.79
C GLN A 16 -14.12 3.25 -10.90
N ALA A 17 -13.95 1.94 -11.08
CA ALA A 17 -14.58 0.94 -10.22
C ALA A 17 -14.08 1.04 -8.77
N SER A 18 -12.81 1.41 -8.55
CA SER A 18 -12.24 1.52 -7.20
C SER A 18 -12.96 2.55 -6.32
N PHE A 19 -13.40 3.69 -6.88
CA PHE A 19 -14.16 4.71 -6.14
C PHE A 19 -15.55 4.24 -5.70
N HIS A 20 -16.12 3.29 -6.45
CA HIS A 20 -17.45 2.74 -6.18
C HIS A 20 -17.40 1.42 -5.43
N HIS A 21 -16.21 0.98 -5.01
CA HIS A 21 -16.08 -0.26 -4.26
C HIS A 21 -16.77 -0.12 -2.89
N PRO A 22 -17.55 -1.12 -2.43
CA PRO A 22 -18.30 -1.03 -1.17
C PRO A 22 -17.45 -0.62 0.03
N PHE A 23 -16.19 -1.09 0.11
CA PHE A 23 -15.25 -0.67 1.15
C PHE A 23 -15.05 0.85 1.21
N ILE A 24 -14.84 1.51 0.05
CA ILE A 24 -14.59 2.96 -0.01
C ILE A 24 -15.86 3.74 0.32
N LEU A 25 -17.01 3.31 -0.24
CA LEU A 25 -18.29 3.95 0.04
C LEU A 25 -18.65 3.86 1.53
N GLN A 26 -18.52 2.68 2.13
CA GLN A 26 -18.83 2.48 3.55
C GLN A 26 -17.85 3.21 4.48
N LEU A 27 -16.56 3.29 4.09
CA LEU A 27 -15.57 4.06 4.82
C LEU A 27 -15.91 5.55 4.79
N GLN A 28 -16.31 6.07 3.63
CA GLN A 28 -16.72 7.47 3.47
C GLN A 28 -18.00 7.79 4.26
N GLU A 29 -18.96 6.87 4.28
CA GLU A 29 -20.23 7.02 5.03
C GLU A 29 -20.06 6.82 6.54
N GLY A 30 -18.90 6.29 6.99
CA GLY A 30 -18.63 6.01 8.40
C GLY A 30 -19.38 4.80 8.95
N ASN A 31 -19.85 3.91 8.09
CA ASN A 31 -20.60 2.70 8.46
C ASN A 31 -19.83 1.39 8.17
N LEU A 32 -18.57 1.48 7.76
CA LEU A 32 -17.71 0.32 7.56
C LEU A 32 -17.51 -0.44 8.88
N GLU A 33 -17.79 -1.74 8.86
CA GLU A 33 -17.57 -2.62 10.01
C GLU A 33 -16.11 -2.57 10.49
N PRO A 34 -15.86 -2.34 11.80
CA PRO A 34 -14.50 -2.22 12.33
C PRO A 34 -13.61 -3.44 12.03
N SER A 35 -14.18 -4.64 11.97
CA SER A 35 -13.45 -5.88 11.65
C SER A 35 -12.91 -5.88 10.21
N ILE A 36 -13.65 -5.31 9.26
CA ILE A 36 -13.23 -5.18 7.86
C ILE A 36 -12.08 -4.17 7.78
N PHE A 37 -12.19 -3.05 8.48
CA PHE A 37 -11.14 -2.03 8.51
C PHE A 37 -9.86 -2.55 9.19
N ARG A 38 -9.99 -3.30 10.29
CA ARG A 38 -8.86 -3.99 10.94
C ARG A 38 -8.15 -4.93 9.98
N TYR A 39 -8.88 -5.77 9.28
CA TYR A 39 -8.30 -6.68 8.29
C TYR A 39 -7.56 -5.92 7.18
N TYR A 40 -8.16 -4.84 6.66
CA TYR A 40 -7.51 -3.97 5.68
C TYR A 40 -6.17 -3.43 6.20
N LEU A 41 -6.15 -2.85 7.40
CA LEU A 41 -4.94 -2.27 7.99
C LEU A 41 -3.80 -3.29 8.17
N ILE A 42 -4.13 -4.52 8.57
CA ILE A 42 -3.15 -5.60 8.68
C ILE A 42 -2.52 -5.91 7.31
N GLN A 43 -3.34 -6.02 6.26
CA GLN A 43 -2.86 -6.32 4.92
C GLN A 43 -2.12 -5.14 4.27
N ASP A 44 -2.56 -3.91 4.55
CA ASP A 44 -1.93 -2.68 4.06
C ASP A 44 -0.53 -2.50 4.68
N ALA A 45 -0.33 -2.83 5.95
CA ALA A 45 1.00 -2.83 6.56
C ALA A 45 1.98 -3.79 5.85
N TYR A 46 1.53 -4.99 5.47
CA TYR A 46 2.35 -5.92 4.67
C TYR A 46 2.69 -5.35 3.28
N TYR A 47 1.71 -4.71 2.65
CA TYR A 47 1.89 -4.04 1.36
C TYR A 47 2.90 -2.90 1.45
N LEU A 48 2.72 -1.95 2.39
CA LEU A 48 3.57 -0.77 2.56
C LEU A 48 5.02 -1.12 2.86
N LYS A 49 5.25 -2.10 3.74
CA LYS A 49 6.59 -2.62 4.01
C LYS A 49 7.26 -3.12 2.72
N SER A 50 6.56 -3.96 1.96
CA SER A 50 7.10 -4.52 0.72
C SER A 50 7.28 -3.47 -0.37
N PHE A 51 6.40 -2.46 -0.42
CA PHE A 51 6.46 -1.38 -1.37
C PHE A 51 7.61 -0.40 -1.07
N SER A 52 7.91 -0.14 0.21
CA SER A 52 9.08 0.62 0.64
C SER A 52 10.39 -0.06 0.21
N GLU A 53 10.50 -1.37 0.40
CA GLU A 53 11.65 -2.16 -0.08
C GLU A 53 11.79 -2.11 -1.62
N ALA A 54 10.68 -2.10 -2.36
CA ALA A 54 10.71 -1.95 -3.81
C ALA A 54 11.31 -0.59 -4.24
N TYR A 55 11.07 0.48 -3.49
CA TYR A 55 11.72 1.78 -3.71
C TYR A 55 13.24 1.72 -3.49
N HIS A 56 13.71 0.99 -2.47
CA HIS A 56 15.13 0.78 -2.25
C HIS A 56 15.79 0.03 -3.41
N LEU A 57 15.16 -1.04 -3.90
CA LEU A 57 15.64 -1.80 -5.06
C LEU A 57 15.70 -0.94 -6.34
N LEU A 58 14.70 -0.08 -6.57
CA LEU A 58 14.71 0.89 -7.68
C LEU A 58 15.84 1.90 -7.55
N ALA A 59 16.10 2.39 -6.33
CA ALA A 59 17.14 3.37 -6.06
C ALA A 59 18.54 2.82 -6.39
N ASP A 60 18.75 1.52 -6.17
CA ASP A 60 20.02 0.85 -6.48
C ASP A 60 20.21 0.59 -7.98
N LYS A 61 19.11 0.54 -8.76
CA LYS A 61 19.15 0.35 -10.22
C LYS A 61 19.36 1.63 -11.03
N THR A 62 19.13 2.80 -10.43
CA THR A 62 19.28 4.08 -11.14
C THR A 62 20.68 4.68 -10.99
N SER A 63 21.22 5.19 -12.09
CA SER A 63 22.46 5.98 -12.11
C SER A 63 22.23 7.48 -11.91
N ASN A 64 20.97 7.92 -11.86
CA ASN A 64 20.63 9.32 -11.61
C ASN A 64 20.55 9.57 -10.09
N GLU A 65 21.45 10.41 -9.57
CA GLU A 65 21.58 10.68 -8.14
C GLU A 65 20.38 11.44 -7.54
N GLU A 66 19.76 12.35 -8.30
CA GLU A 66 18.55 13.03 -7.85
C GLU A 66 17.40 12.03 -7.69
N MET A 67 17.25 11.13 -8.66
CA MET A 67 16.23 10.09 -8.61
C MET A 67 16.49 9.09 -7.49
N LYS A 68 17.75 8.67 -7.30
CA LYS A 68 18.15 7.81 -6.18
C LYS A 68 17.76 8.42 -4.83
N ARG A 69 18.03 9.72 -4.65
CA ARG A 69 17.64 10.45 -3.43
C ARG A 69 16.12 10.47 -3.25
N LEU A 70 15.37 10.79 -4.32
CA LEU A 70 13.91 10.82 -4.26
C LEU A 70 13.31 9.45 -3.91
N LEU A 71 13.79 8.37 -4.53
CA LEU A 71 13.32 7.00 -4.25
C LEU A 71 13.59 6.60 -2.80
N LYS A 72 14.78 6.89 -2.28
CA LYS A 72 15.12 6.62 -0.86
C LYS A 72 14.27 7.45 0.11
N GLN A 73 14.01 8.71 -0.23
CA GLN A 73 13.13 9.56 0.57
C GLN A 73 11.70 9.00 0.58
N ASN A 74 11.17 8.58 -0.56
CA ASN A 74 9.84 7.98 -0.65
C ASN A 74 9.75 6.67 0.16
N ALA A 75 10.78 5.82 0.12
CA ALA A 75 10.86 4.62 0.95
C ALA A 75 10.74 4.95 2.45
N GLN A 76 11.47 5.98 2.90
CA GLN A 76 11.44 6.43 4.28
C GLN A 76 10.06 7.01 4.66
N SER A 77 9.45 7.84 3.81
CA SER A 77 8.13 8.42 4.07
C SER A 77 7.03 7.35 4.20
N LEU A 78 7.13 6.24 3.49
CA LEU A 78 6.21 5.11 3.66
C LEU A 78 6.33 4.47 5.04
N VAL A 79 7.55 4.27 5.54
CA VAL A 79 7.80 3.71 6.89
C VAL A 79 7.28 4.66 7.97
N GLU A 80 7.52 5.96 7.82
CA GLU A 80 7.04 6.97 8.77
C GLU A 80 5.50 7.05 8.79
N GLY A 81 4.87 6.99 7.61
CA GLY A 81 3.40 6.94 7.47
C GLY A 81 2.81 5.69 8.10
N GLU A 82 3.42 4.52 7.87
CA GLU A 82 3.00 3.26 8.50
C GLU A 82 3.08 3.34 10.03
N LEU A 83 4.18 3.88 10.57
CA LEU A 83 4.35 4.07 12.01
C LEU A 83 3.27 4.97 12.61
N PHE A 84 2.90 6.05 11.92
CA PHE A 84 1.82 6.93 12.35
C PHE A 84 0.47 6.19 12.42
N ILE A 85 0.14 5.42 11.38
CA ILE A 85 -1.09 4.61 11.33
C ILE A 85 -1.08 3.55 12.44
N ARG A 86 0.04 2.84 12.66
CA ARG A 86 0.18 1.85 13.74
C ARG A 86 -0.02 2.50 15.11
N GLN A 87 0.61 3.64 15.38
CA GLN A 87 0.52 4.28 16.70
C GLN A 87 -0.90 4.74 17.05
N GLN A 88 -1.65 5.22 16.07
CA GLN A 88 -3.00 5.73 16.30
C GLN A 88 -4.06 4.64 16.15
N PHE A 89 -4.19 4.06 14.96
CA PHE A 89 -5.31 3.16 14.64
C PHE A 89 -5.18 1.77 15.24
N PHE A 90 -3.99 1.20 15.35
CA PHE A 90 -3.87 -0.15 15.90
C PHE A 90 -4.23 -0.16 17.38
N LYS A 91 -3.87 0.90 18.11
CA LYS A 91 -4.25 1.06 19.51
C LYS A 91 -5.75 1.25 19.67
N GLU A 92 -6.36 2.14 18.86
CA GLU A 92 -7.80 2.41 18.91
C GLU A 92 -8.64 1.18 18.56
N LEU A 93 -8.20 0.41 17.57
CA LEU A 93 -8.93 -0.77 17.12
C LEU A 93 -8.59 -2.02 17.93
N GLY A 94 -7.49 -2.02 18.69
CA GLY A 94 -7.00 -3.17 19.47
C GLY A 94 -6.28 -4.23 18.62
N ILE A 95 -5.52 -3.81 17.60
CA ILE A 95 -4.70 -4.71 16.77
C ILE A 95 -3.37 -4.92 17.49
N SER A 96 -3.01 -6.17 17.78
CA SER A 96 -1.76 -6.51 18.48
C SER A 96 -0.64 -6.90 17.51
N ASP A 97 0.61 -6.79 17.94
CA ASP A 97 1.75 -7.30 17.16
C ASP A 97 1.66 -8.83 16.95
N GLN A 98 1.12 -9.56 17.94
CA GLN A 98 0.87 -10.99 17.81
C GLN A 98 -0.16 -11.31 16.72
N GLU A 99 -1.23 -10.52 16.63
CA GLU A 99 -2.25 -10.66 15.58
C GLU A 99 -1.65 -10.37 14.21
N MET A 100 -0.80 -9.35 14.10
CA MET A 100 -0.05 -9.06 12.88
C MET A 100 0.77 -10.28 12.44
N GLU A 101 1.57 -10.87 13.33
CA GLU A 101 2.41 -12.04 13.01
C GLU A 101 1.60 -13.29 12.65
N GLN A 102 0.41 -13.46 13.22
CA GLN A 102 -0.43 -14.63 12.99
C GLN A 102 -1.29 -14.53 11.73
N HIS A 103 -1.60 -13.32 11.28
CA HIS A 103 -2.42 -13.13 10.08
C HIS A 103 -1.62 -13.44 8.80
N PRO A 104 -2.06 -14.42 8.00
CA PRO A 104 -1.42 -14.68 6.72
C PRO A 104 -1.62 -13.50 5.77
N ILE A 105 -0.64 -13.30 4.89
CA ILE A 105 -0.76 -12.35 3.78
C ILE A 105 -1.89 -12.83 2.86
N ALA A 106 -2.83 -11.95 2.57
CA ALA A 106 -3.93 -12.22 1.66
C ALA A 106 -3.37 -12.55 0.25
N PRO A 107 -3.95 -13.53 -0.48
CA PRO A 107 -3.50 -13.87 -1.82
C PRO A 107 -3.43 -12.66 -2.76
N THR A 108 -4.39 -11.74 -2.67
CA THR A 108 -4.42 -10.50 -3.46
C THR A 108 -3.25 -9.57 -3.14
N CYS A 109 -2.93 -9.38 -1.86
CA CYS A 109 -1.77 -8.59 -1.41
C CYS A 109 -0.46 -9.25 -1.89
N TYR A 110 -0.33 -10.56 -1.70
CA TYR A 110 0.83 -11.32 -2.15
C TYR A 110 1.03 -11.25 -3.67
N HIS A 111 -0.04 -11.41 -4.46
CA HIS A 111 0.04 -11.33 -5.92
C HIS A 111 0.46 -9.93 -6.38
N TYR A 112 -0.05 -8.88 -5.74
CA TYR A 112 0.31 -7.52 -6.11
C TYR A 112 1.79 -7.23 -5.82
N ILE A 113 2.25 -7.53 -4.61
CA ILE A 113 3.67 -7.38 -4.24
C ILE A 113 4.55 -8.20 -5.18
N SER A 114 4.20 -9.47 -5.41
CA SER A 114 4.96 -10.36 -6.30
C SER A 114 5.02 -9.84 -7.73
N HIS A 115 3.95 -9.23 -8.24
CA HIS A 115 3.93 -8.63 -9.56
C HIS A 115 4.92 -7.46 -9.67
N ILE A 116 4.94 -6.56 -8.67
CA ILE A 116 5.86 -5.41 -8.60
C ILE A 116 7.31 -5.90 -8.61
N TYR A 117 7.65 -6.87 -7.75
CA TYR A 117 9.02 -7.36 -7.62
C TYR A 117 9.56 -8.08 -8.86
N ARG A 118 8.68 -8.60 -9.72
CA ARG A 118 9.06 -9.25 -10.99
C ARG A 118 9.32 -8.27 -12.12
N GLN A 119 9.10 -6.96 -11.92
CA GLN A 119 9.44 -5.93 -12.89
C GLN A 119 10.90 -5.46 -12.80
N PHE A 120 11.63 -5.92 -11.78
CA PHE A 120 13.04 -5.63 -11.52
C PHE A 120 13.97 -6.64 -12.17
#